data_AF-A0A9Q0NKW4-F1
#
_entry.id   AF-A0A9Q0NKW4-F1
#
_cell.length_a   1.000
_cell.length_b   1.000
_cell.length_c   1.000
_cell.angle_alpha   90.00
_cell.angle_beta   90.00
_cell.angle_gamma   90.00
#
_symmetry.space_group_name_H-M   'P 1'
#
loop_
_entity.id
_entity.type
_entity.pdbx_description
1 polymer ?
#
loop_
_entity_poly.entity_id
_entity_poly.type
_entity_poly.pdbx_seq_one_letter_code
_entity_poly.pdbx_strand_id
1 'polypeptide(L)'
;MAASHNQKSGFHARSRSFPTRPNPIITQLDEHLCRSRASEGASTSSSLGCKVSSLQDLHDCVSKLLLLPLNQQAIAQENTGKLIDELLDGSLQVLDLCNTAKDALLQTKESAHELQSNLRRRCCGETGLANEVKKYLTSRKVVKRTIHQALKRRRTSTLMNRIKRAVSPLYPGQFYVMEQYPVQRLSLKCLDY
;
A
#
# COMPACT_ATOMS: atom_id res chain seq x y z
N MET A 1 10.88 80.02 -10.05
CA MET A 1 11.45 78.77 -9.55
C MET A 1 10.41 77.66 -9.71
N ALA A 2 10.82 76.55 -10.36
CA ALA A 2 10.27 75.18 -10.31
C ALA A 2 8.78 74.95 -10.72
N ALA A 3 8.36 73.84 -11.33
CA ALA A 3 8.99 72.54 -11.53
C ALA A 3 8.46 71.87 -12.82
N SER A 4 9.36 71.15 -13.51
CA SER A 4 9.03 70.21 -14.58
C SER A 4 8.26 69.00 -14.05
N HIS A 5 7.18 68.60 -14.73
CA HIS A 5 6.51 67.33 -14.47
C HIS A 5 7.19 66.23 -15.30
N ASN A 6 8.09 65.48 -14.66
CA ASN A 6 8.75 64.31 -15.24
C ASN A 6 7.87 63.08 -14.98
N GLN A 7 7.12 62.64 -15.99
CA GLN A 7 6.38 61.38 -15.92
C GLN A 7 7.36 60.21 -16.12
N LYS A 8 7.77 59.59 -15.01
CA LYS A 8 8.43 58.28 -15.03
C LYS A 8 7.44 57.22 -15.51
N SER A 9 7.59 56.78 -16.76
CA SER A 9 6.94 55.56 -17.26
C SER A 9 7.52 54.35 -16.52
N GLY A 10 6.77 53.81 -15.56
CA GLY A 10 7.11 52.54 -14.92
C GLY A 10 7.04 51.42 -15.95
N PHE A 11 8.17 50.80 -16.27
CA PHE A 11 8.20 49.57 -17.04
C PHE A 11 7.60 48.45 -16.18
N HIS A 12 6.30 48.21 -16.35
CA HIS A 12 5.66 47.03 -15.79
C HIS A 12 6.01 45.84 -16.69
N ALA A 13 6.99 45.03 -16.26
CA ALA A 13 7.28 43.74 -16.87
C ALA A 13 6.07 42.81 -16.67
N ARG A 14 5.10 42.89 -17.60
CA ARG A 14 3.98 41.95 -17.68
C ARG A 14 4.50 40.64 -18.23
N SER A 15 4.59 39.63 -17.38
CA SER A 15 4.82 38.25 -17.77
C SER A 15 3.75 37.83 -18.78
N ARG A 16 4.19 37.45 -19.98
CA ARG A 16 3.31 36.88 -21.01
C ARG A 16 3.14 35.41 -20.68
N SER A 17 2.03 35.03 -20.04
CA SER A 17 1.59 33.65 -20.07
C SER A 17 1.25 33.32 -21.53
N PHE A 18 2.05 32.46 -22.15
CA PHE A 18 1.68 31.89 -23.43
C PHE A 18 0.41 31.05 -23.23
N PRO A 19 -0.63 31.20 -24.06
CA PRO A 19 -1.78 30.33 -23.99
C PRO A 19 -1.29 28.89 -24.16
N THR A 20 -1.59 28.03 -23.19
CA THR A 20 -1.26 26.61 -23.27
C THR A 20 -1.99 26.07 -24.49
N ARG A 21 -1.25 25.77 -25.55
CA ARG A 21 -1.83 25.23 -26.78
C ARG A 21 -2.46 23.88 -26.39
N PRO A 22 -3.78 23.70 -26.54
CA PRO A 22 -4.41 22.46 -26.13
C PRO A 22 -3.82 21.31 -26.95
N ASN A 23 -3.60 20.17 -26.29
CA ASN A 23 -3.03 19.01 -26.95
C ASN A 23 -3.93 18.61 -28.12
N PRO A 24 -3.39 18.39 -29.34
CA PRO A 24 -4.20 18.08 -30.52
C PRO A 24 -5.10 16.85 -30.35
N ILE A 25 -4.74 15.92 -29.46
CA ILE A 25 -5.55 14.74 -29.14
C ILE A 25 -6.73 15.11 -28.23
N ILE A 26 -6.56 16.09 -27.33
CA ILE A 26 -7.63 16.57 -26.44
C ILE A 26 -8.64 17.41 -27.22
N THR A 27 -8.20 18.24 -28.16
CA THR A 27 -9.10 18.99 -29.04
C THR A 27 -9.90 18.06 -29.94
N GLN A 28 -9.25 17.02 -30.49
CA GLN A 28 -9.92 16.02 -31.32
C GLN A 28 -10.97 15.22 -30.52
N LEU A 29 -10.66 14.85 -29.28
CA LEU A 29 -11.61 14.19 -28.37
C LEU A 29 -12.85 15.08 -28.13
N ASP A 30 -12.64 16.36 -27.82
CA ASP A 30 -13.72 17.31 -27.56
C ASP A 30 -14.61 17.54 -28.78
N GLU A 31 -14.02 17.60 -29.98
CA GLU A 31 -14.74 17.67 -31.25
C GLU A 31 -15.60 16.41 -31.50
N HIS A 32 -15.08 15.21 -31.24
CA HIS A 32 -15.84 13.97 -31.39
C HIS A 32 -16.98 13.87 -30.35
N LEU A 33 -16.76 14.31 -29.12
CA LEU A 33 -17.79 14.37 -28.07
C LEU A 33 -18.90 15.35 -28.43
N CYS A 34 -18.55 16.57 -28.86
CA CYS A 34 -19.51 17.59 -29.30
C CYS A 34 -20.34 17.11 -30.49
N ARG A 35 -19.71 16.45 -31.46
CA ARG A 35 -20.39 15.87 -32.63
C ARG A 35 -21.36 14.76 -32.25
N SER A 36 -20.99 13.89 -31.31
CA SER A 36 -21.87 12.81 -30.83
C SER A 36 -23.11 13.37 -30.13
N ARG A 37 -22.94 14.39 -29.27
CA ARG A 37 -24.03 15.03 -28.52
C ARG A 37 -24.98 15.82 -29.42
N ALA A 38 -24.47 16.45 -30.48
CA ALA A 38 -25.31 17.15 -31.47
C ALA A 38 -26.21 16.20 -32.28
N SER A 39 -25.79 14.94 -32.45
CA SER A 39 -26.53 13.89 -33.19
C SER A 39 -27.72 13.31 -32.39
N GLU A 40 -27.76 13.51 -31.08
CA GLU A 40 -28.88 13.09 -30.22
C GLU A 40 -30.05 14.09 -30.22
N GLY A 41 -29.79 15.38 -30.42
CA GLY A 41 -30.80 16.45 -30.36
C GLY A 41 -31.49 16.78 -31.69
N ALA A 42 -30.91 16.39 -32.83
CA ALA A 42 -31.47 16.64 -34.15
C ALA A 42 -32.28 15.42 -34.64
N SER A 43 -33.61 15.52 -34.64
CA SER A 43 -34.51 14.55 -35.27
C SER A 43 -34.44 14.64 -36.80
N THR A 44 -33.31 14.24 -37.37
CA THR A 44 -33.14 14.07 -38.82
C THR A 44 -32.28 12.84 -39.05
N SER A 45 -32.67 12.05 -40.06
CA SER A 45 -32.21 10.70 -40.45
C SER A 45 -30.69 10.48 -40.55
N SER A 46 -29.94 10.59 -39.45
CA SER A 46 -28.57 10.10 -39.41
C SER A 46 -28.61 8.58 -39.45
N SER A 47 -28.07 8.02 -40.54
CA SER A 47 -27.92 6.57 -40.71
C SER A 47 -27.22 5.98 -39.48
N LEU A 48 -27.67 4.82 -39.02
CA LEU A 48 -27.03 4.06 -37.93
C LEU A 48 -25.51 3.95 -38.15
N GLY A 49 -25.06 3.84 -39.40
CA GLY A 49 -23.64 3.81 -39.77
C GLY A 49 -22.87 5.07 -39.34
N CYS A 50 -23.47 6.26 -39.42
CA CYS A 50 -22.82 7.52 -39.03
C CYS A 50 -22.65 7.64 -37.50
N LYS A 51 -23.58 7.08 -36.72
CA LYS A 51 -23.46 7.03 -35.25
C LYS A 51 -22.37 6.04 -34.83
N VAL A 52 -22.34 4.86 -35.45
CA VAL A 52 -21.31 3.84 -35.19
C VAL A 52 -19.92 4.33 -35.59
N SER A 53 -19.76 5.01 -36.73
CA SER A 53 -18.48 5.60 -37.12
C SER A 53 -18.00 6.66 -36.14
N SER A 54 -18.91 7.54 -35.66
CA SER A 54 -18.54 8.55 -34.65
C SER A 54 -18.10 7.96 -33.30
N LEU A 55 -18.67 6.82 -32.92
CA LEU A 55 -18.26 6.08 -31.72
C LEU A 55 -16.89 5.43 -31.90
N GLN A 56 -16.62 4.89 -33.09
CA GLN A 56 -15.31 4.35 -33.44
C GLN A 56 -14.23 5.44 -33.40
N ASP A 57 -14.49 6.60 -34.00
CA ASP A 57 -13.54 7.73 -33.99
C ASP A 57 -13.24 8.21 -32.56
N LEU A 58 -14.26 8.28 -31.71
CA LEU A 58 -14.12 8.63 -30.30
C LEU A 58 -13.28 7.59 -29.55
N HIS A 59 -13.57 6.30 -29.77
CA HIS A 59 -12.82 5.19 -29.17
C HIS A 59 -11.34 5.23 -29.57
N ASP A 60 -11.04 5.51 -30.85
CA ASP A 60 -9.68 5.60 -31.35
C ASP A 60 -8.94 6.81 -30.75
N CYS A 61 -9.64 7.92 -30.54
CA CYS A 61 -9.09 9.10 -29.90
C CYS A 61 -8.76 8.86 -28.42
N VAL A 62 -9.64 8.18 -27.67
CA VAL A 62 -9.39 7.75 -26.29
C VAL A 62 -8.23 6.76 -26.21
N SER A 63 -8.16 5.82 -27.14
CA SER A 63 -7.06 4.84 -27.21
C SER A 63 -5.71 5.53 -27.41
N LYS A 64 -5.63 6.51 -28.33
CA LYS A 64 -4.43 7.33 -28.54
C LYS A 64 -4.07 8.17 -27.32
N LEU A 65 -5.07 8.71 -26.62
CA LEU A 65 -4.88 9.47 -25.38
C LEU A 65 -4.30 8.58 -24.28
N LEU A 66 -4.81 7.36 -24.11
CA LEU A 66 -4.31 6.39 -23.13
C LEU A 66 -2.90 5.87 -23.47
N LEU A 67 -2.56 5.83 -24.75
CA LEU A 67 -1.22 5.44 -25.23
C LEU A 67 -0.16 6.54 -25.06
N LEU A 68 -0.55 7.77 -24.69
CA LEU A 68 0.41 8.85 -24.46
C LEU A 68 1.33 8.49 -23.28
N PRO A 69 2.67 8.66 -23.42
CA PRO A 69 3.64 8.29 -22.39
C PRO A 69 3.33 8.90 -21.01
N LEU A 70 2.87 10.15 -20.96
CA LEU A 70 2.51 10.83 -19.71
C LEU A 70 1.30 10.20 -19.02
N ASN A 71 0.31 9.76 -19.79
CA ASN A 71 -0.88 9.12 -19.25
C ASN A 71 -0.59 7.68 -18.82
N GLN A 72 0.21 6.95 -19.59
CA GLN A 72 0.72 5.64 -19.18
C GLN A 72 1.56 5.74 -17.91
N GLN A 73 2.40 6.77 -17.79
CA GLN A 73 3.18 7.03 -16.59
C GLN A 73 2.28 7.39 -15.40
N ALA A 74 1.24 8.21 -15.58
CA ALA A 74 0.26 8.53 -14.54
C ALA A 74 -0.52 7.28 -14.06
N ILE A 75 -1.00 6.45 -15.00
CA ILE A 75 -1.71 5.20 -14.70
C ILE A 75 -0.77 4.20 -14.00
N ALA A 76 0.48 4.08 -14.48
CA ALA A 76 1.48 3.24 -13.83
C ALA A 76 1.80 3.75 -12.43
N GLN A 77 1.96 5.08 -12.25
CA GLN A 77 2.22 5.67 -10.94
C GLN A 77 1.07 5.44 -9.95
N GLU A 78 -0.18 5.61 -10.37
CA GLU A 78 -1.34 5.35 -9.53
C GLU A 78 -1.39 3.89 -9.06
N ASN A 79 -1.10 2.95 -9.98
CA ASN A 79 -1.03 1.53 -9.66
C ASN A 79 0.16 1.21 -8.73
N THR A 80 1.32 1.85 -8.92
CA THR A 80 2.46 1.69 -8.00
C THR A 80 2.17 2.25 -6.62
N GLY A 81 1.44 3.36 -6.51
CA GLY A 81 1.02 3.93 -5.23
C GLY A 81 0.16 2.94 -4.44
N LYS A 82 -0.87 2.36 -5.07
CA LYS A 82 -1.71 1.33 -4.45
C LYS A 82 -0.92 0.10 -4.01
N LEU A 83 0.04 -0.35 -4.82
CA LEU A 83 0.91 -1.48 -4.45
C LEU A 83 1.83 -1.15 -3.27
N ILE A 84 2.38 0.06 -3.23
CA ILE A 84 3.21 0.55 -2.12
C ILE A 84 2.38 0.67 -0.85
N ASP A 85 1.17 1.22 -0.92
CA ASP A 85 0.25 1.34 0.21
C ASP A 85 -0.13 -0.03 0.78
N GLU A 86 -0.46 -1.00 -0.08
CA GLU A 86 -0.74 -2.37 0.34
C GLU A 86 0.49 -3.04 0.96
N LEU A 87 1.69 -2.85 0.38
CA LEU A 87 2.96 -3.35 0.91
C LEU A 87 3.26 -2.76 2.30
N LEU A 88 3.03 -1.46 2.46
CA LEU A 88 3.22 -0.75 3.72
C LEU A 88 2.21 -1.22 4.77
N ASP A 89 0.93 -1.34 4.43
CA ASP A 89 -0.10 -1.89 5.33
C ASP A 89 0.27 -3.31 5.79
N GLY A 90 0.73 -4.13 4.84
CA GLY A 90 1.24 -5.46 5.13
C GLY A 90 2.48 -5.50 6.03
N SER A 91 3.40 -4.55 5.85
CA SER A 91 4.60 -4.43 6.67
C SER A 91 4.28 -3.93 8.08
N LEU A 92 3.38 -2.95 8.20
CA LEU A 92 2.86 -2.43 9.46
C LEU A 92 2.18 -3.53 10.26
N GLN A 93 1.36 -4.32 9.57
CA GLN A 93 0.83 -5.55 10.13
C GLN A 93 1.97 -6.40 10.70
N VAL A 94 2.97 -6.85 9.92
CA VAL A 94 4.05 -7.70 10.45
C VAL A 94 4.68 -7.10 11.72
N LEU A 95 4.95 -5.80 11.73
CA LEU A 95 5.46 -5.08 12.89
C LEU A 95 4.53 -5.18 14.12
N ASP A 96 3.22 -5.01 13.98
CA ASP A 96 2.24 -5.16 15.07
C ASP A 96 2.27 -6.56 15.70
N LEU A 97 2.47 -7.59 14.88
CA LEU A 97 2.59 -8.96 15.37
C LEU A 97 3.90 -9.16 16.14
N CYS A 98 5.01 -8.60 15.63
CA CYS A 98 6.28 -8.60 16.33
C CYS A 98 6.19 -7.87 17.68
N ASN A 99 5.52 -6.72 17.73
CA ASN A 99 5.26 -6.00 18.98
C ASN A 99 4.41 -6.84 19.95
N THR A 100 3.31 -7.42 19.48
CA THR A 100 2.47 -8.32 20.30
C THR A 100 3.28 -9.49 20.86
N ALA A 101 4.16 -10.09 20.05
CA ALA A 101 5.02 -11.19 20.48
C ALA A 101 6.07 -10.73 21.52
N LYS A 102 6.65 -9.54 21.34
CA LYS A 102 7.57 -8.92 22.30
C LYS A 102 6.88 -8.66 23.64
N ASP A 103 5.67 -8.10 23.63
CA ASP A 103 4.91 -7.82 24.84
C ASP A 103 4.53 -9.11 25.58
N ALA A 104 4.10 -10.14 24.84
CA ALA A 104 3.84 -11.47 25.38
C ALA A 104 5.08 -12.09 26.06
N LEU A 105 6.26 -11.92 25.44
CA LEU A 105 7.52 -12.41 26.01
C LEU A 105 7.88 -11.64 27.29
N LEU A 106 7.73 -10.32 27.29
CA LEU A 106 7.97 -9.47 28.46
C LEU A 106 7.03 -9.84 29.61
N GLN A 107 5.73 -10.03 29.34
CA GLN A 107 4.74 -10.47 30.32
C GLN A 107 5.07 -11.86 30.89
N THR A 108 5.54 -12.77 30.05
CA THR A 108 5.97 -14.10 30.49
C THR A 108 7.22 -14.03 31.38
N LYS A 109 8.18 -13.16 31.03
CA LYS A 109 9.40 -12.91 31.82
C LYS A 109 9.06 -12.30 33.18
N GLU A 110 8.20 -11.30 33.22
CA GLU A 110 7.76 -10.63 34.44
C GLU A 110 7.03 -11.61 35.37
N SER A 111 6.05 -12.34 34.86
CA SER A 111 5.31 -13.32 35.67
C SER A 111 6.17 -14.49 36.16
N ALA A 112 7.17 -14.92 35.39
CA ALA A 112 8.16 -15.90 35.85
C ALA A 112 9.06 -15.34 36.96
N HIS A 113 9.50 -14.09 36.82
CA HIS A 113 10.32 -13.41 37.82
C HIS A 113 9.54 -13.16 39.12
N GLU A 114 8.26 -12.78 39.02
CA GLU A 114 7.38 -12.63 40.17
C GLU A 114 7.20 -13.94 40.94
N LEU A 115 6.94 -15.05 40.23
CA LEU A 115 6.86 -16.38 40.83
C LEU A 115 8.18 -16.78 41.51
N GLN A 116 9.32 -16.57 40.84
CA GLN A 116 10.64 -16.87 41.40
C GLN A 116 10.93 -16.02 42.66
N SER A 117 10.56 -14.74 42.63
CA SER A 117 10.75 -13.82 43.76
C SER A 117 9.93 -14.25 44.98
N ASN A 118 8.67 -14.65 44.76
CA ASN A 118 7.80 -15.20 45.81
C ASN A 118 8.37 -16.49 46.42
N LEU A 119 8.89 -17.39 45.57
CA LEU A 119 9.56 -18.62 46.00
C LEU A 119 10.80 -18.33 46.86
N ARG A 120 11.66 -17.40 46.42
CA ARG A 120 12.90 -17.04 47.13
C ARG A 120 12.66 -16.43 48.50
N ARG A 121 11.63 -15.58 48.62
CA ARG A 121 11.31 -14.90 49.89
C ARG A 121 10.64 -15.83 50.91
N ARG A 122 10.30 -17.07 50.55
CA ARG A 122 9.49 -18.00 51.37
C ARG A 122 8.24 -17.32 51.96
N CYS A 123 7.69 -16.32 51.26
CA CYS A 123 6.61 -15.49 51.79
C CYS A 123 5.27 -16.23 51.90
N CYS A 124 5.17 -17.43 51.32
CA CYS A 124 3.92 -18.14 51.15
C CYS A 124 4.01 -19.54 51.78
N GLY A 125 3.10 -19.85 52.71
CA GLY A 125 2.78 -21.25 53.05
C GLY A 125 2.23 -22.00 51.84
N GLU A 126 1.97 -23.31 51.98
CA GLU A 126 1.55 -24.19 50.87
C GLU A 126 0.41 -23.61 50.02
N THR A 127 -0.61 -23.03 50.67
CA THR A 127 -1.76 -22.39 50.02
C THR A 127 -1.39 -21.12 49.24
N GLY A 128 -0.47 -20.31 49.75
CA GLY A 128 -0.01 -19.09 49.07
C GLY A 128 0.84 -19.42 47.85
N LEU A 129 1.67 -20.46 47.94
CA LEU A 129 2.47 -20.93 46.82
C LEU A 129 1.59 -21.48 45.70
N ALA A 130 0.58 -22.28 46.04
CA ALA A 130 -0.40 -22.77 45.09
C ALA A 130 -1.10 -21.63 44.33
N ASN A 131 -1.41 -20.52 45.01
CA ASN A 131 -2.02 -19.34 44.40
C ASN A 131 -1.08 -18.61 43.43
N GLU A 132 0.20 -18.42 43.76
CA GLU A 132 1.17 -17.79 42.86
C GLU A 132 1.46 -18.65 41.62
N VAL A 133 1.58 -19.97 41.79
CA VAL A 133 1.69 -20.89 40.65
C VAL A 133 0.46 -20.81 39.76
N LYS A 134 -0.74 -20.78 40.36
CA LYS A 134 -2.00 -20.60 39.63
C LYS A 134 -2.02 -19.27 38.86
N LYS A 135 -1.57 -18.17 39.47
CA LYS A 135 -1.45 -16.84 38.83
C LYS A 135 -0.54 -16.91 37.61
N TYR A 136 0.66 -17.48 37.73
CA TYR A 136 1.59 -17.68 36.61
C TYR A 136 0.97 -18.52 35.48
N LEU A 137 0.32 -19.64 35.80
CA LEU A 137 -0.33 -20.49 34.81
C LEU A 137 -1.49 -19.78 34.10
N THR A 138 -2.26 -18.96 34.82
CA THR A 138 -3.32 -18.14 34.20
C THR A 138 -2.73 -17.07 33.26
N SER A 139 -1.65 -16.40 33.66
CA SER A 139 -0.92 -15.44 32.80
C SER A 139 -0.49 -16.10 31.49
N ARG A 140 0.15 -17.28 31.55
CA ARG A 140 0.55 -18.04 30.35
C ARG A 140 -0.63 -18.40 29.44
N LYS A 141 -1.79 -18.77 30.02
CA LYS A 141 -3.00 -19.07 29.23
C LYS A 141 -3.51 -17.82 28.51
N VAL A 142 -3.48 -16.66 29.17
CA VAL A 142 -3.86 -15.38 28.56
C VAL A 142 -2.93 -15.04 27.40
N VAL A 143 -1.61 -15.07 27.61
CA VAL A 143 -0.59 -14.84 26.58
C VAL A 143 -0.79 -15.75 25.36
N LYS A 144 -1.01 -17.05 25.59
CA LYS A 144 -1.25 -18.01 24.50
C LYS A 144 -2.50 -17.63 23.68
N ARG A 145 -3.56 -17.20 24.36
CA ARG A 145 -4.82 -16.77 23.70
C ARG A 145 -4.62 -15.48 22.91
N THR A 146 -3.93 -14.48 23.45
CA THR A 146 -3.68 -13.21 22.75
C THR A 146 -2.83 -13.40 21.50
N ILE A 147 -1.75 -14.19 21.56
CA ILE A 147 -0.94 -14.53 20.38
C ILE A 147 -1.79 -15.25 19.33
N HIS A 148 -2.55 -16.27 19.74
CA HIS A 148 -3.38 -17.04 18.82
C HIS A 148 -4.47 -16.17 18.17
N GLN A 149 -5.06 -15.24 18.94
CA GLN A 149 -6.04 -14.29 18.44
C GLN A 149 -5.43 -13.27 17.46
N ALA A 150 -4.21 -12.79 17.73
CA ALA A 150 -3.48 -11.89 16.83
C ALA A 150 -3.16 -12.58 15.50
N LEU A 151 -2.73 -13.85 15.55
CA LEU A 151 -2.49 -14.66 14.35
C LEU A 151 -3.79 -14.93 13.57
N LYS A 152 -4.90 -15.25 14.25
CA LYS A 152 -6.20 -15.51 13.62
C LYS A 152 -6.79 -14.28 12.93
N ARG A 153 -6.57 -13.08 13.49
CA ARG A 153 -7.10 -11.83 12.92
C ARG A 153 -6.49 -11.48 11.56
N ARG A 154 -5.40 -12.13 11.13
CA ARG A 154 -4.66 -11.72 9.94
C ARG A 154 -4.87 -12.64 8.73
N ARG A 155 -5.21 -12.03 7.59
CA ARG A 155 -5.13 -12.64 6.25
C ARG A 155 -3.72 -12.47 5.68
N THR A 156 -2.75 -13.22 6.21
CA THR A 156 -1.35 -13.18 5.74
C THR A 156 -1.16 -13.69 4.30
N SER A 157 -2.13 -14.44 3.76
CA SER A 157 -2.04 -15.06 2.43
C SER A 157 -2.22 -14.09 1.26
N THR A 158 -2.92 -12.97 1.43
CA THR A 158 -3.21 -12.05 0.32
C THR A 158 -2.03 -11.17 -0.04
N LEU A 159 -1.29 -10.68 0.95
CA LEU A 159 -0.16 -9.79 0.72
C LEU A 159 1.03 -10.52 0.07
N MET A 160 1.44 -11.67 0.61
CA MET A 160 2.58 -12.42 0.05
C MET A 160 2.31 -12.90 -1.38
N ASN A 161 1.06 -13.30 -1.69
CA ASN A 161 0.67 -13.70 -3.04
C ASN A 161 0.53 -12.51 -4.03
N ARG A 162 0.37 -11.28 -3.52
CA ARG A 162 0.31 -10.06 -4.34
C ARG A 162 1.68 -9.44 -4.52
N ILE A 163 2.53 -9.41 -3.50
CA ILE A 163 3.96 -9.07 -3.60
C ILE A 163 4.64 -10.04 -4.56
N LYS A 164 4.44 -11.36 -4.39
CA LYS A 164 4.99 -12.36 -5.31
C LYS A 164 4.53 -12.13 -6.76
N ARG A 165 3.28 -11.69 -6.98
CA ARG A 165 2.77 -11.28 -8.31
C ARG A 165 3.36 -9.97 -8.83
N ALA A 166 3.53 -8.96 -7.98
CA ALA A 166 4.07 -7.65 -8.35
C ALA A 166 5.59 -7.68 -8.60
N VAL A 167 6.30 -8.60 -7.93
CA VAL A 167 7.76 -8.76 -8.03
C VAL A 167 8.17 -9.80 -9.09
N SER A 168 7.25 -10.71 -9.50
CA SER A 168 7.51 -11.69 -10.58
C SER A 168 8.04 -11.08 -11.89
N PRO A 169 7.57 -9.90 -12.36
CA PRO A 169 8.09 -9.27 -13.58
C PRO A 169 9.46 -8.59 -13.39
N LEU A 170 9.87 -8.30 -12.15
CA LEU A 170 11.15 -7.65 -11.82
C LEU A 170 12.33 -8.64 -11.80
N TYR A 171 12.06 -9.94 -11.73
CA TYR A 171 13.05 -11.02 -11.82
C TYR A 171 12.59 -12.14 -12.75
N PRO A 172 12.48 -11.89 -14.07
CA PRO A 172 12.11 -12.92 -15.03
C PRO A 172 13.33 -13.84 -15.25
N GLY A 173 13.57 -14.77 -14.33
CA GLY A 173 14.69 -15.71 -14.43
C GLY A 173 15.14 -16.43 -13.15
N GLN A 174 14.66 -16.04 -11.96
CA GLN A 174 15.11 -16.65 -10.69
C GLN A 174 14.27 -17.86 -10.22
N PHE A 175 13.43 -18.43 -11.09
CA PHE A 175 12.65 -19.63 -10.77
C PHE A 175 13.36 -20.98 -11.02
N TYR A 176 14.67 -20.95 -11.30
CA TYR A 176 15.55 -22.09 -11.08
C TYR A 176 16.53 -21.70 -9.98
N VAL A 177 16.86 -22.64 -9.10
CA VAL A 177 17.75 -22.50 -7.94
C VAL A 177 17.13 -21.92 -6.65
N MET A 178 16.03 -22.50 -6.16
CA MET A 178 15.73 -22.52 -4.71
C MET A 178 15.00 -23.80 -4.26
N GLU A 179 15.02 -24.87 -5.07
CA GLU A 179 14.43 -26.17 -4.73
C GLU A 179 15.50 -27.27 -4.49
N GLN A 180 16.73 -26.87 -4.19
CA GLN A 180 17.85 -27.79 -3.88
C GLN A 180 18.66 -27.38 -2.65
N TYR A 181 18.05 -26.74 -1.65
CA TYR A 181 18.65 -26.74 -0.30
C TYR A 181 18.10 -27.94 0.47
N PRO A 182 18.87 -29.04 0.62
CA PRO A 182 18.46 -30.11 1.50
C PRO A 182 18.35 -29.55 2.91
N VAL A 183 17.19 -29.77 3.53
CA VAL A 183 16.91 -29.56 4.95
C VAL A 183 17.90 -30.42 5.76
N GLN A 184 19.09 -29.90 5.99
CA GLN A 184 20.08 -30.52 6.86
C GLN A 184 19.91 -29.96 8.27
N ARG A 185 19.26 -30.79 9.10
CA ARG A 185 19.41 -30.88 10.57
C ARG A 185 19.97 -29.63 11.23
N LEU A 186 19.08 -28.77 11.75
CA LEU A 186 19.38 -28.09 13.00
C LEU A 186 19.39 -29.14 14.12
N SER A 187 20.53 -29.81 14.27
CA SER A 187 20.84 -30.51 15.50
C SER A 187 20.99 -29.44 16.57
N LEU A 188 19.97 -29.31 17.41
CA LEU A 188 20.06 -28.67 18.72
C LEU A 188 21.28 -29.31 19.44
N LYS A 189 22.39 -28.58 19.53
CA LYS A 189 23.38 -28.82 20.58
C LYS A 189 23.02 -27.89 21.73
N CYS A 190 22.28 -28.44 22.68
CA CYS A 190 22.30 -27.97 24.05
C CYS A 190 23.65 -28.37 24.69
N LEU A 191 24.07 -27.56 25.68
CA LEU A 191 25.06 -27.84 26.74
C LEU A 191 26.53 -28.01 26.31
N ASP A 192 27.36 -27.00 26.60
CA ASP A 192 28.21 -26.93 27.81
C ASP A 192 29.31 -25.87 27.60
N TYR A 193 29.23 -24.75 28.34
CA TYR A 193 30.33 -24.05 29.03
C TYR A 193 29.78 -22.85 29.81
#